data_AF-A0A8E5HWR3-F1
#
_entry.id   AF-A0A8E5HWR3-F1
#
_cell.length_a   1.000
_cell.length_b   1.000
_cell.length_c   1.000
_cell.angle_alpha   90.00
_cell.angle_beta   90.00
_cell.angle_gamma   90.00
#
_symmetry.space_group_name_H-M   'P 1'
#
loop_
_entity.id
_entity.type
_entity.pdbx_description
1 polymer ?
#
loop_
_entity_poly.entity_id
_entity_poly.type
_entity_poly.pdbx_seq_one_letter_code
_entity_poly.pdbx_strand_id
1 'polypeptide(L)'
;MRTWGSDADQDAGESLPEDGVGVLFQRQASRLLPDVVTISSLECVQACLLMGVYTLPIGASGLSYIYLNFALKLAIQNGMHRRCPGTGLDASACETRNRVWWSLYTIERRVGIFHGRPTSISNGHVDADSPAELTTWLPSHPTHYAQILAALQLNQKLDMLSQEINIPSTSPNVYMKKGYSTSST
;
A
#
# COMPACT_ATOMS: atom_id res chain seq x y z
N MET A 1 25.10 61.23 23.89
CA MET A 1 25.35 60.58 22.59
C MET A 1 25.60 59.11 22.85
N ARG A 2 24.90 58.24 22.11
CA ARG A 2 24.87 56.77 22.13
C ARG A 2 23.94 56.09 23.14
N THR A 3 23.25 55.10 22.59
CA THR A 3 21.96 54.52 22.92
C THR A 3 22.13 53.09 23.43
N TRP A 4 21.21 52.69 24.30
CA TRP A 4 20.73 51.34 24.63
C TRP A 4 21.31 50.18 23.81
N GLY A 5 22.06 49.29 24.47
CA GLY A 5 22.26 47.90 24.05
C GLY A 5 21.22 47.05 24.76
N SER A 6 20.17 46.70 24.01
CA SER A 6 19.15 45.73 24.41
C SER A 6 19.78 44.34 24.32
N ASP A 7 20.15 43.75 25.46
CA ASP A 7 20.33 42.30 25.57
C ASP A 7 18.94 41.65 25.55
N ALA A 8 18.30 41.71 24.39
CA ALA A 8 17.30 40.74 23.99
C ALA A 8 18.10 39.68 23.25
N ASP A 9 18.62 38.71 24.01
CA ASP A 9 19.06 37.45 23.42
C ASP A 9 17.86 36.88 22.70
N GLN A 10 17.98 36.99 21.38
CA GLN A 10 17.06 36.53 20.39
C GLN A 10 16.89 35.03 20.61
N ASP A 11 15.75 34.65 21.16
CA ASP A 11 15.15 33.33 21.07
C ASP A 11 14.91 33.03 19.58
N ALA A 12 16.02 32.75 18.90
CA ALA A 12 16.06 32.12 17.61
C ALA A 12 15.39 30.76 17.80
N GLY A 13 14.10 30.71 17.51
CA GLY A 13 13.42 29.47 17.21
C GLY A 13 14.23 28.80 16.11
N GLU A 14 15.05 27.81 16.48
CA GLU A 14 15.67 26.89 15.55
C GLU A 14 14.53 26.29 14.73
N SER A 15 14.34 26.82 13.52
CA SER A 15 13.51 26.19 12.52
C SER A 15 14.13 24.83 12.26
N LEU A 16 13.53 23.79 12.83
CA LEU A 16 13.88 22.40 12.52
C LEU A 16 13.96 22.28 11.00
N PRO A 17 15.04 21.68 10.44
CA PRO A 17 15.11 21.42 9.01
C PRO A 17 13.80 20.72 8.59
N GLU A 18 13.15 21.15 7.51
CA GLU A 18 11.88 20.58 7.06
C GLU A 18 11.94 19.04 6.92
N ASP A 19 13.13 18.52 6.60
CA ASP A 19 13.44 17.09 6.53
C ASP A 19 13.44 16.36 7.88
N GLY A 20 13.62 17.07 9.00
CA GLY A 20 13.68 16.51 10.35
C GLY A 20 12.31 16.24 10.96
N VAL A 21 11.30 17.05 10.62
CA VAL A 21 9.96 16.95 11.23
C VAL A 21 9.29 15.63 10.86
N GLY A 22 9.40 15.20 9.59
CA GLY A 22 8.86 13.90 9.15
C GLY A 22 9.49 12.72 9.89
N VAL A 23 10.81 12.77 10.14
CA VAL A 23 11.52 11.72 10.87
C VAL A 23 11.06 11.65 12.32
N LEU A 24 10.83 12.80 12.97
CA LEU A 24 10.31 12.87 14.34
C LEU A 24 8.91 12.26 14.43
N PHE A 25 8.01 12.60 13.50
CA PHE A 25 6.67 12.01 13.47
C PHE A 25 6.71 10.51 13.20
N GLN A 26 7.52 10.06 12.24
CA GLN A 26 7.67 8.63 11.95
C GLN A 26 8.21 7.85 13.16
N ARG A 27 9.22 8.40 13.85
CA ARG A 27 9.79 7.80 15.07
C ARG A 27 8.73 7.70 16.17
N GLN A 28 7.94 8.75 16.36
CA GLN A 28 6.91 8.77 17.38
C GLN A 28 5.76 7.81 17.03
N ALA A 29 5.31 7.78 15.77
CA ALA A 29 4.30 6.83 15.29
C ALA A 29 4.76 5.38 15.49
N SER A 30 6.02 5.08 15.17
CA SER A 30 6.60 3.73 15.35
C SER A 30 6.61 3.28 16.82
N ARG A 31 6.73 4.22 17.78
CA ARG A 31 6.68 3.92 19.22
C ARG A 31 5.28 3.59 19.71
N LEU A 32 4.25 4.20 19.13
CA LEU A 32 2.85 3.98 19.49
C LEU A 32 2.26 2.73 18.81
N LEU A 33 2.95 2.19 17.82
CA LEU A 33 2.49 1.05 17.02
C LEU A 33 2.03 -0.15 17.87
N PRO A 34 2.78 -0.62 18.89
CA PRO A 34 2.38 -1.77 19.70
C PRO A 34 1.04 -1.59 20.41
N ASP A 35 0.72 -0.36 20.83
CA ASP A 35 -0.53 -0.07 21.53
C ASP A 35 -1.70 0.00 20.54
N VAL A 36 -1.50 0.70 19.42
CA VAL A 36 -2.55 0.95 18.42
C VAL A 36 -2.99 -0.33 17.70
N VAL A 37 -2.10 -1.31 17.54
CA VAL A 37 -2.41 -2.56 16.83
C VAL A 37 -3.35 -3.47 17.62
N THR A 38 -3.35 -3.35 18.95
CA THR A 38 -4.27 -4.10 19.82
C THR A 38 -5.73 -3.68 19.62
N ILE A 39 -5.95 -2.43 19.19
CA ILE A 39 -7.28 -1.88 18.90
C ILE A 39 -7.81 -2.43 17.58
N SER A 40 -6.91 -2.68 16.60
CA SER A 40 -7.25 -3.20 15.27
C SER A 40 -8.40 -2.41 14.61
N SER A 41 -8.30 -1.07 14.58
CA SER A 41 -9.32 -0.21 13.96
C SER A 41 -8.99 0.16 12.50
N LEU A 42 -9.91 0.87 11.82
CA LEU A 42 -9.66 1.44 10.48
C LEU A 42 -8.49 2.44 10.53
N GLU A 43 -8.43 3.27 11.56
CA GLU A 43 -7.38 4.27 11.78
C GLU A 43 -6.03 3.61 12.01
N CYS A 44 -6.00 2.45 12.68
CA CYS A 44 -4.79 1.64 12.82
C CYS A 44 -4.25 1.18 11.45
N VAL A 45 -5.13 0.71 10.57
CA VAL A 45 -4.77 0.32 9.19
C VAL A 45 -4.25 1.53 8.41
N GLN A 46 -4.92 2.69 8.52
CA GLN A 46 -4.50 3.93 7.88
C GLN A 46 -3.13 4.39 8.38
N ALA A 47 -2.88 4.35 9.69
CA ALA A 47 -1.61 4.71 10.28
C ALA A 47 -0.48 3.81 9.76
N CYS A 48 -0.67 2.49 9.75
CA CYS A 48 0.31 1.54 9.23
C CYS A 48 0.57 1.73 7.73
N LEU A 49 -0.48 1.97 6.94
CA LEU A 49 -0.37 2.31 5.52
C LEU A 49 0.47 3.57 5.32
N LEU A 50 0.18 4.64 6.06
CA LEU A 50 0.91 5.92 5.95
C LEU A 50 2.38 5.77 6.33
N MET A 51 2.70 5.02 7.38
CA MET A 51 4.09 4.69 7.73
C MET A 51 4.79 3.94 6.58
N GLY A 52 4.11 2.95 5.98
CA GLY A 52 4.64 2.23 4.81
C GLY A 52 4.90 3.14 3.62
N VAL A 53 3.97 4.05 3.32
CA VAL A 53 4.11 5.04 2.23
C VAL A 53 5.23 6.03 2.51
N TYR A 54 5.34 6.54 3.74
CA TYR A 54 6.41 7.46 4.14
C TYR A 54 7.81 6.87 3.94
N THR A 55 7.97 5.57 4.23
CA THR A 55 9.28 4.89 4.12
C THR A 55 9.70 4.55 2.68
N LEU A 56 8.80 4.62 1.69
CA LEU A 56 9.12 4.36 0.28
C LEU A 56 10.16 5.33 -0.31
N PRO A 57 9.92 6.66 -0.30
CA PRO A 57 10.81 7.63 -0.96
C PRO A 57 12.19 7.74 -0.29
N ILE A 58 12.31 7.41 1.00
CA ILE A 58 13.56 7.53 1.76
C ILE A 58 14.47 6.29 1.64
N GLY A 59 14.21 5.41 0.67
CA GLY A 59 15.07 4.25 0.37
C GLY A 59 14.93 3.06 1.33
N ALA A 60 13.98 3.11 2.27
CA ALA A 60 13.75 2.04 3.25
C ALA A 60 12.73 1.01 2.73
N SER A 61 12.93 0.49 1.51
CA SER A 61 11.94 -0.36 0.83
C SER A 61 11.62 -1.66 1.56
N GLY A 62 12.62 -2.24 2.24
CA GLY A 62 12.42 -3.38 3.13
C GLY A 62 11.43 -3.07 4.26
N LEU A 63 11.63 -1.94 4.95
CA LEU A 63 10.76 -1.50 6.04
C LEU A 63 9.37 -1.11 5.56
N SER A 64 9.27 -0.43 4.42
CA SER A 64 7.99 -0.11 3.77
C SER A 64 7.16 -1.35 3.53
N TYR A 65 7.77 -2.38 2.93
CA TYR A 65 7.06 -3.64 2.69
C TYR A 65 6.56 -4.28 3.98
N ILE A 66 7.34 -4.25 5.06
CA ILE A 66 6.90 -4.77 6.37
C ILE A 66 5.69 -4.00 6.89
N TYR A 67 5.72 -2.66 6.87
CA TYR A 67 4.57 -1.86 7.32
C TYR A 67 3.34 -2.06 6.44
N LEU A 68 3.50 -2.15 5.12
CA LEU A 68 2.39 -2.42 4.19
C LEU A 68 1.79 -3.81 4.42
N ASN A 69 2.63 -4.83 4.62
CA ASN A 69 2.17 -6.18 4.94
C ASN A 69 1.44 -6.24 6.27
N PHE A 70 1.96 -5.52 7.25
CA PHE A 70 1.35 -5.44 8.57
C PHE A 70 -0.02 -4.74 8.51
N ALA A 71 -0.10 -3.60 7.83
CA ALA A 71 -1.37 -2.92 7.55
C ALA A 71 -2.36 -3.86 6.85
N LEU A 72 -1.88 -4.67 5.88
CA LEU A 72 -2.73 -5.60 5.14
C LEU A 72 -3.29 -6.70 6.04
N LYS A 73 -2.50 -7.24 6.97
CA LYS A 73 -3.00 -8.24 7.93
C LYS A 73 -4.05 -7.65 8.86
N LEU A 74 -3.85 -6.43 9.34
CA LEU A 74 -4.86 -5.71 10.15
C LEU A 74 -6.14 -5.44 9.35
N ALA A 75 -6.01 -5.02 8.08
CA ALA A 75 -7.15 -4.81 7.19
C ALA A 75 -7.93 -6.11 6.95
N ILE A 76 -7.23 -7.22 6.78
CA ILE A 76 -7.84 -8.55 6.64
C ILE A 76 -8.58 -8.96 7.92
N GLN A 77 -7.94 -8.77 9.08
CA GLN A 77 -8.54 -9.02 10.40
C GLN A 77 -9.83 -8.20 10.62
N ASN A 78 -9.85 -6.96 10.13
CA ASN A 78 -11.01 -6.08 10.16
C ASN A 78 -12.06 -6.40 9.08
N GLY A 79 -11.85 -7.47 8.33
CA GLY A 79 -12.74 -7.90 7.25
C GLY A 79 -12.76 -6.95 6.05
N MET A 80 -11.83 -5.99 5.93
CA MET A 80 -11.84 -4.95 4.88
C MET A 80 -11.71 -5.49 3.46
N HIS A 81 -11.17 -6.70 3.32
CA HIS A 81 -11.09 -7.47 2.08
C HIS A 81 -12.46 -7.99 1.59
N ARG A 82 -13.50 -7.85 2.41
CA ARG A 82 -14.86 -8.28 2.13
C ARG A 82 -15.81 -7.12 1.84
N ARG A 83 -16.96 -7.40 1.22
CA ARG A 83 -18.07 -6.43 1.08
C ARG A 83 -18.42 -5.80 2.40
N CYS A 84 -18.72 -4.49 2.38
CA CYS A 84 -19.14 -3.81 3.59
C CYS A 84 -20.50 -4.38 4.04
N PRO A 85 -20.65 -4.80 5.31
CA PRO A 85 -21.95 -5.21 5.80
C PRO A 85 -22.86 -3.98 5.81
N GLY A 86 -23.88 -3.96 4.93
CA GLY A 86 -24.81 -2.83 4.80
C GLY A 86 -25.70 -2.58 6.03
N THR A 87 -25.57 -3.40 7.07
CA THR A 87 -26.28 -3.27 8.34
C THR A 87 -25.36 -2.61 9.37
N GLY A 88 -25.57 -1.31 9.65
CA GLY A 88 -24.97 -0.63 10.80
C GLY A 88 -23.80 0.32 10.52
N LEU A 89 -23.33 0.41 9.27
CA LEU A 89 -22.33 1.40 8.85
C LEU A 89 -22.96 2.42 7.90
N ASP A 90 -22.63 3.69 8.11
CA ASP A 90 -22.99 4.75 7.16
C ASP A 90 -22.30 4.51 5.80
N ALA A 91 -22.97 4.89 4.72
CA ALA A 91 -22.47 4.71 3.35
C ALA A 91 -21.08 5.36 3.19
N SER A 92 -20.87 6.50 3.87
CA SER A 92 -19.60 7.20 3.86
C SER A 92 -18.47 6.45 4.58
N ALA A 93 -18.78 5.74 5.67
CA ALA A 93 -17.82 4.93 6.39
C ALA A 93 -17.43 3.69 5.58
N CYS A 94 -18.41 3.03 4.94
CA CYS A 94 -18.15 1.93 4.02
C CYS A 94 -17.26 2.36 2.85
N GLU A 95 -17.51 3.52 2.26
CA GLU A 95 -16.68 4.04 1.17
C GLU A 95 -15.25 4.35 1.62
N THR A 96 -15.08 4.97 2.80
CA THR A 96 -13.76 5.24 3.37
C THR A 96 -12.98 3.94 3.59
N ARG A 97 -13.65 2.92 4.16
CA ARG A 97 -13.09 1.57 4.35
C ARG A 97 -12.65 0.96 3.01
N ASN A 98 -13.48 1.03 1.98
CA ASN A 98 -13.17 0.49 0.66
C ASN A 98 -11.98 1.21 0.02
N ARG A 99 -11.91 2.53 0.12
CA ARG A 99 -10.76 3.31 -0.39
C ARG A 99 -9.47 2.92 0.30
N VAL A 100 -9.46 2.84 1.63
CA VAL A 100 -8.27 2.42 2.40
C VAL A 100 -7.83 1.02 2.00
N TRP A 101 -8.78 0.07 1.89
CA TRP A 101 -8.49 -1.28 1.43
C TRP A 101 -7.83 -1.30 0.04
N TRP A 102 -8.44 -0.65 -0.94
CA TRP A 102 -7.98 -0.68 -2.33
C TRP A 102 -6.67 0.08 -2.55
N SER A 103 -6.43 1.17 -1.81
CA SER A 103 -5.14 1.86 -1.77
C SER A 103 -4.05 0.94 -1.23
N LEU A 104 -4.28 0.33 -0.07
CA LEU A 104 -3.33 -0.56 0.59
C LEU A 104 -3.00 -1.79 -0.28
N TYR A 105 -4.04 -2.48 -0.76
CA TYR A 105 -3.93 -3.64 -1.63
C TYR A 105 -3.08 -3.35 -2.88
N THR A 106 -3.31 -2.19 -3.48
CA THR A 106 -2.58 -1.74 -4.67
C THR A 106 -1.12 -1.44 -4.38
N ILE A 107 -0.86 -0.65 -3.33
CA ILE A 107 0.50 -0.20 -3.01
C ILE A 107 1.37 -1.38 -2.58
N GLU A 108 0.84 -2.27 -1.73
CA GLU A 108 1.56 -3.46 -1.28
C GLU A 108 1.98 -4.35 -2.46
N ARG A 109 1.07 -4.59 -3.41
CA ARG A 109 1.36 -5.39 -4.61
C ARG A 109 2.37 -4.73 -5.54
N ARG A 110 2.26 -3.42 -5.78
CA ARG A 110 3.26 -2.69 -6.57
C ARG A 110 4.65 -2.83 -5.97
N VAL A 111 4.77 -2.62 -4.66
CA VAL A 111 6.02 -2.75 -3.93
C VAL A 111 6.51 -4.20 -3.96
N GLY A 112 5.62 -5.17 -3.81
CA GLY A 112 5.94 -6.60 -3.90
C GLY A 112 6.50 -6.97 -5.27
N ILE A 113 5.77 -6.68 -6.34
CA ILE A 113 6.15 -6.94 -7.73
C ILE A 113 7.50 -6.28 -8.05
N PHE A 114 7.68 -5.00 -7.69
CA PHE A 114 8.91 -4.27 -7.97
C PHE A 114 10.14 -4.91 -7.29
N HIS A 115 9.96 -5.52 -6.11
CA HIS A 115 11.03 -6.20 -5.38
C HIS A 115 11.03 -7.72 -5.56
N GLY A 116 10.25 -8.28 -6.50
CA GLY A 116 10.16 -9.73 -6.73
C GLY A 116 9.59 -10.53 -5.56
N ARG A 117 8.74 -9.92 -4.72
CA ARG A 117 8.14 -10.56 -3.55
C ARG A 117 6.76 -11.13 -3.90
N PRO A 118 6.35 -12.25 -3.26
CA PRO A 118 5.05 -12.85 -3.51
C PRO A 118 3.90 -11.96 -3.02
N THR A 119 2.72 -12.17 -3.60
CA THR A 119 1.49 -11.49 -3.19
C THR A 119 0.99 -11.99 -1.84
N SER A 120 0.48 -11.07 -1.03
CA SER A 120 0.12 -11.35 0.36
C SER A 120 -1.30 -11.93 0.56
N ILE A 121 -2.16 -11.78 -0.44
CA ILE A 121 -3.53 -12.32 -0.50
C ILE A 121 -3.89 -12.59 -1.97
N SER A 122 -4.50 -13.73 -2.26
CA SER A 122 -4.99 -14.06 -3.62
C SER A 122 -6.25 -13.26 -4.00
N ASN A 123 -6.40 -12.92 -5.28
CA ASN A 123 -7.57 -12.20 -5.80
C ASN A 123 -8.89 -12.93 -5.48
N GLY A 124 -8.87 -14.27 -5.44
CA GLY A 124 -10.05 -15.09 -5.13
C GLY A 124 -10.56 -14.96 -3.68
N HIS A 125 -9.77 -14.36 -2.79
CA HIS A 125 -10.19 -14.09 -1.42
C HIS A 125 -10.68 -12.65 -1.22
N VAL A 126 -10.70 -11.82 -2.26
CA VAL A 126 -11.13 -10.41 -2.18
C VAL A 126 -12.51 -10.29 -2.80
N ASP A 127 -13.49 -9.88 -2.00
CA ASP A 127 -14.86 -9.60 -2.47
C ASP A 127 -15.34 -8.18 -2.15
N ALA A 128 -14.47 -7.33 -1.57
CA ALA A 128 -14.73 -5.91 -1.33
C ALA A 128 -15.21 -5.16 -2.58
N ASP A 129 -16.19 -4.28 -2.39
CA ASP A 129 -16.72 -3.45 -3.47
C ASP A 129 -15.66 -2.46 -3.96
N SER A 130 -15.64 -2.18 -5.27
CA SER A 130 -14.79 -1.13 -5.81
C SER A 130 -15.15 0.22 -5.17
N PRO A 131 -14.18 1.14 -4.99
CA PRO A 131 -14.48 2.49 -4.51
C PRO A 131 -15.57 3.10 -5.41
N ALA A 132 -16.49 3.86 -4.83
CA ALA A 132 -17.59 4.51 -5.54
C ALA A 132 -17.36 6.02 -5.65
N GLU A 133 -17.92 6.64 -6.69
CA GLU A 133 -17.92 8.10 -6.80
C GLU A 133 -18.93 8.68 -5.82
N LEU A 134 -18.46 9.14 -4.66
CA LEU A 134 -19.30 9.77 -3.64
C LEU A 134 -19.20 11.30 -3.78
N THR A 135 -20.22 11.89 -4.40
CA THR A 135 -20.32 13.33 -4.71
C THR A 135 -20.16 14.23 -3.47
N THR A 136 -20.49 13.71 -2.29
CA THR A 136 -20.37 14.42 -1.00
C THR A 136 -18.92 14.76 -0.62
N TRP A 137 -17.93 14.01 -1.10
CA TRP A 137 -16.53 14.19 -0.69
C TRP A 137 -15.71 15.10 -1.61
N LEU A 138 -16.15 15.33 -2.85
CA LEU A 138 -15.44 16.19 -3.80
C LEU A 138 -16.41 16.91 -4.75
N PRO A 139 -16.81 18.16 -4.46
CA PRO A 139 -17.56 18.98 -5.39
C PRO A 139 -16.77 19.41 -6.65
N SER A 140 -15.45 19.18 -6.72
CA SER A 140 -14.59 19.93 -7.65
C SER A 140 -13.65 19.14 -8.59
N HIS A 141 -13.51 17.81 -8.51
CA HIS A 141 -12.54 17.09 -9.37
C HIS A 141 -12.99 15.68 -9.81
N PRO A 142 -13.81 15.55 -10.87
CA PRO A 142 -14.26 14.26 -11.43
C PRO A 142 -13.10 13.35 -11.89
N THR A 143 -11.89 13.89 -12.06
CA THR A 143 -10.70 13.14 -12.52
C THR A 143 -10.17 12.15 -11.48
N HIS A 144 -10.38 12.39 -10.18
CA HIS A 144 -9.73 11.60 -9.13
C HIS A 144 -10.30 10.18 -9.01
N TYR A 145 -11.62 10.02 -9.22
CA TYR A 145 -12.26 8.71 -9.25
C TYR A 145 -11.77 7.85 -10.42
N ALA A 146 -11.76 8.43 -11.62
CA ALA A 146 -11.27 7.75 -12.82
C ALA A 146 -9.80 7.32 -12.69
N GLN A 147 -8.96 8.17 -12.08
CA GLN A 147 -7.56 7.84 -11.78
C GLN A 147 -7.42 6.66 -10.83
N ILE A 148 -8.20 6.61 -9.75
CA ILE A 148 -8.19 5.49 -8.80
C ILE A 148 -8.59 4.20 -9.51
N LEU A 149 -9.70 4.20 -10.27
CA LEU A 149 -10.14 3.01 -10.99
C LEU A 149 -9.12 2.54 -12.04
N ALA A 150 -8.55 3.48 -12.82
CA ALA A 150 -7.52 3.16 -13.80
C ALA A 150 -6.28 2.56 -13.13
N ALA A 151 -5.87 3.12 -11.98
CA ALA A 151 -4.78 2.56 -11.20
C ALA A 151 -5.11 1.13 -10.74
N LEU A 152 -6.31 0.86 -10.22
CA LEU A 152 -6.72 -0.49 -9.81
C LEU A 152 -6.64 -1.48 -10.96
N GLN A 153 -7.22 -1.14 -12.11
CA GLN A 153 -7.20 -1.99 -13.31
C GLN A 153 -5.78 -2.26 -13.81
N LEU A 154 -4.93 -1.24 -13.82
CA LEU A 154 -3.52 -1.39 -14.20
C LEU A 154 -2.80 -2.36 -13.26
N ASN A 155 -3.01 -2.25 -11.96
CA ASN A 155 -2.35 -3.13 -10.99
C ASN A 155 -2.82 -4.57 -11.07
N GLN A 156 -4.11 -4.79 -11.32
CA GLN A 156 -4.62 -6.14 -11.56
C GLN A 156 -3.94 -6.78 -12.78
N LYS A 157 -3.75 -6.01 -13.87
CA LYS A 157 -3.02 -6.49 -15.05
C LYS A 157 -1.54 -6.75 -14.76
N LEU A 158 -0.89 -5.83 -14.05
CA LEU A 158 0.52 -6.00 -13.65
C LEU A 158 0.71 -7.24 -12.79
N ASP A 159 -0.22 -7.52 -11.89
CA ASP A 159 -0.17 -8.71 -11.04
C ASP A 159 -0.29 -10.01 -11.86
N MET A 160 -1.22 -10.08 -12.80
CA MET A 160 -1.37 -11.23 -13.69
C MET A 160 -0.08 -11.50 -14.46
N LEU A 161 0.49 -10.46 -15.08
CA LEU A 161 1.75 -10.57 -15.82
C LEU A 161 2.92 -10.99 -14.92
N SER A 162 3.00 -10.44 -13.71
CA SER A 162 4.05 -10.81 -12.76
C SER A 162 3.97 -12.28 -12.37
N GLN A 163 2.75 -12.82 -12.18
CA GLN A 163 2.56 -14.24 -11.89
C GLN A 163 2.96 -15.12 -13.08
N GLU A 164 2.58 -14.76 -14.31
CA GLU A 164 2.96 -15.50 -15.51
C GLU A 164 4.48 -15.59 -15.70
N ILE A 165 5.19 -14.47 -15.50
CA ILE A 165 6.66 -14.42 -15.61
C ILE A 165 7.33 -15.30 -14.54
N ASN A 166 6.75 -15.36 -13.35
CA ASN A 166 7.31 -16.10 -12.22
C ASN A 166 6.97 -17.60 -12.24
N ILE A 167 6.09 -18.06 -13.13
CA ILE A 167 5.91 -19.49 -13.38
C ILE A 167 7.15 -19.94 -14.17
N PRO A 168 8.04 -20.79 -13.61
CA PRO A 168 9.11 -21.37 -14.41
C PRO A 168 8.42 -22.15 -15.53
N SER A 169 8.63 -21.73 -16.79
CA SER A 169 8.07 -22.41 -17.95
C SER A 169 8.32 -23.90 -17.80
N THR A 170 7.27 -24.67 -17.53
CA THR A 170 7.35 -26.13 -17.53
C THR A 170 7.82 -26.50 -18.92
N SER A 171 9.12 -26.80 -19.05
CA SER A 171 9.70 -27.25 -20.31
C SER A 171 9.10 -28.62 -20.58
N PRO A 172 8.27 -28.83 -21.63
CA PRO A 172 8.10 -30.18 -22.10
C PRO A 172 9.39 -30.51 -22.85
N ASN A 173 10.16 -31.48 -22.34
CA ASN A 173 11.26 -32.10 -23.06
C ASN A 173 10.71 -32.67 -24.39
N VAL A 174 10.74 -31.87 -25.47
CA VAL A 174 10.38 -32.28 -26.83
C VAL A 174 11.61 -32.23 -27.74
N TYR A 175 12.77 -32.66 -27.25
CA TYR A 175 13.92 -32.93 -28.12
C TYR A 175 14.74 -34.07 -27.53
N MET A 176 14.38 -35.32 -27.86
CA MET A 176 15.27 -36.47 -28.11
C MET A 176 14.46 -37.78 -28.08
N LYS A 177 13.76 -38.07 -29.19
CA LYS A 177 13.55 -39.45 -29.72
C LYS A 177 12.82 -39.36 -31.07
N LYS A 178 13.48 -38.77 -32.05
CA LYS A 178 13.17 -39.03 -33.47
C LYS A 178 14.49 -38.98 -34.24
N GLY A 179 14.93 -40.15 -34.69
CA GLY A 179 16.12 -40.29 -35.54
C GLY A 179 17.12 -41.30 -35.01
N TYR A 180 16.81 -42.59 -35.15
CA TYR A 180 17.70 -43.54 -35.83
C TYR A 180 16.80 -44.62 -36.45
N SER A 181 16.32 -44.34 -37.65
CA SER A 181 16.05 -45.38 -38.62
C SER A 181 17.39 -45.72 -39.30
N THR A 182 17.93 -46.90 -39.05
CA THR A 182 18.82 -47.56 -40.00
C THR A 182 18.30 -48.97 -40.22
N SER A 183 17.79 -49.16 -41.43
CA SER A 183 17.51 -50.40 -42.14
C SER A 183 18.58 -51.48 -41.97
N SER A 184 18.16 -52.74 -41.93
CA SER A 184 18.84 -53.84 -42.60
C SER A 184 17.83 -54.95 -42.89
N THR A 185 17.81 -55.31 -44.16
CA THR A 185 17.29 -56.51 -44.80
C THR A 185 17.82 -57.79 -44.15
#